data_AF-A0A835DBN4-F1
#
_entry.id   AF-A0A835DBN4-F1
#
_cell.length_a   1.000
_cell.length_b   1.000
_cell.length_c   1.000
_cell.angle_alpha   90.00
_cell.angle_beta   90.00
_cell.angle_gamma   90.00
#
_symmetry.space_group_name_H-M   'P 1'
#
loop_
_entity.id
_entity.type
_entity.pdbx_description
1 polymer ?
#
loop_
_entity_poly.entity_id
_entity_poly.type
_entity_poly.pdbx_seq_one_letter_code
_entity_poly.pdbx_strand_id
1 'polypeptide(L)' 'MCRKQPGIAIGRLCEKCDGKCVICDSYVRPCTLVRVCDECNYGSFQGRCVICGGVGISDAYYCKECTQQEKDRDG' A
#
# COMPACT_ATOMS: atom_id res chain seq x y z
N MET A 1 0.61 -6.35 -8.41
CA MET A 1 -0.19 -5.12 -8.21
C MET A 1 -1.55 -5.34 -8.86
N CYS A 2 -2.64 -5.03 -8.16
CA CYS A 2 -3.99 -5.39 -8.63
C CYS A 2 -4.53 -4.43 -9.70
N ARG A 3 -4.25 -3.12 -9.62
CA ARG A 3 -4.69 -2.09 -10.60
C ARG A 3 -6.20 -2.00 -10.81
N LYS A 4 -6.97 -2.51 -9.85
CA LYS A 4 -8.42 -2.29 -9.79
C LYS A 4 -8.69 -0.93 -9.18
N GLN A 5 -9.90 -0.42 -9.37
CA GLN A 5 -10.33 0.83 -8.75
C GLN A 5 -10.09 0.77 -7.23
N PRO A 6 -9.29 1.67 -6.65
CA PRO A 6 -9.06 1.71 -5.21
C PRO A 6 -10.36 2.02 -4.47
N GLY A 7 -10.59 1.32 -3.36
CA GLY A 7 -11.70 1.57 -2.46
C GLY A 7 -11.34 2.58 -1.37
N ILE A 8 -12.14 2.62 -0.30
CA ILE A 8 -11.85 3.45 0.87
C ILE A 8 -10.87 2.79 1.84
N ALA A 9 -10.62 1.49 1.70
CA ALA A 9 -9.75 0.73 2.59
C ALA A 9 -8.29 1.21 2.50
N ILE A 10 -7.66 1.36 3.67
CA ILE A 10 -6.25 1.76 3.79
C ILE A 10 -5.38 0.52 3.68
N GLY A 11 -4.37 0.57 2.80
CA GLY A 11 -3.37 -0.49 2.70
C GLY A 11 -2.51 -0.57 3.97
N ARG A 12 -2.13 -1.77 4.39
CA ARG A 12 -1.33 -2.00 5.60
C ARG A 12 0.03 -2.59 5.27
N LEU A 13 1.01 -2.41 6.15
CA LEU A 13 2.33 -3.05 6.10
C LEU A 13 2.58 -3.88 7.37
N CYS A 14 3.26 -5.02 7.22
CA CYS A 14 3.74 -5.79 8.36
C CYS A 14 5.06 -5.21 8.89
N GLU A 15 5.49 -5.67 10.07
CA GLU A 15 6.74 -5.25 10.72
C GLU A 15 7.97 -5.32 9.80
N LYS A 16 8.09 -6.35 8.96
CA LYS A 16 9.22 -6.53 8.03
C LYS A 16 9.22 -5.56 6.84
N CYS A 17 8.05 -5.01 6.52
CA CYS A 17 7.84 -4.11 5.39
C CYS A 17 7.59 -2.68 5.84
N ASP A 18 7.61 -2.41 7.14
CA ASP A 18 7.22 -1.12 7.69
C ASP A 18 8.07 0.01 7.12
N GLY A 19 7.41 1.13 6.80
CA GLY A 19 8.03 2.30 6.16
C GLY A 19 8.41 2.14 4.68
N LYS A 20 8.28 0.96 4.07
CA LYS A 20 8.57 0.78 2.63
C LYS A 20 7.49 1.40 1.75
N CYS A 21 7.93 2.08 0.70
CA CYS A 21 7.09 2.45 -0.43
C CYS A 21 6.60 1.19 -1.14
N VAL A 22 5.28 1.09 -1.38
CA VAL A 22 4.65 -0.10 -1.97
C VAL A 22 4.98 -0.35 -3.45
N ILE A 23 5.71 0.58 -4.09
CA ILE A 23 6.08 0.52 -5.51
C ILE A 23 7.56 0.22 -5.71
N CYS A 24 8.43 0.94 -4.99
CA CYS A 24 9.87 0.91 -5.22
C CYS A 24 10.69 0.44 -4.00
N ASP A 25 10.02 -0.02 -2.94
CA ASP A 25 10.61 -0.50 -1.69
C ASP A 25 11.50 0.52 -0.94
N SER A 26 11.49 1.79 -1.36
CA SER A 26 12.22 2.89 -0.74
C SER A 26 11.63 3.25 0.63
N TYR A 27 12.49 3.62 1.57
CA TYR A 27 12.10 4.00 2.94
C TYR A 27 12.01 5.52 3.16
N VAL A 28 12.25 6.33 2.12
CA VAL A 28 12.37 7.78 2.29
C VAL A 28 11.11 8.53 1.83
N ARG A 29 10.74 9.55 2.60
CA ARG A 29 9.74 10.59 2.26
C ARG A 29 8.36 9.99 1.88
N PRO A 30 7.66 9.31 2.80
CA PRO A 30 6.26 8.93 2.58
C PRO A 30 5.41 10.18 2.29
N CYS A 31 4.49 10.09 1.32
CA CYS A 31 3.75 11.24 0.81
C CYS A 31 2.25 10.96 0.66
N THR A 32 1.87 9.93 -0.11
CA THR A 32 0.45 9.59 -0.35
C THR A 32 0.08 8.31 0.38
N LEU A 33 -1.05 8.29 1.08
CA LEU A 33 -1.60 7.11 1.74
C LEU A 33 -2.10 6.09 0.69
N VAL A 34 -1.75 4.82 0.85
CA VAL A 34 -2.15 3.76 -0.08
C VAL A 34 -3.60 3.35 0.17
N ARG A 35 -4.39 3.28 -0.89
CA ARG A 35 -5.75 2.73 -0.88
C ARG A 35 -5.78 1.41 -1.64
N VAL A 36 -6.53 0.44 -1.13
CA VAL A 36 -6.67 -0.89 -1.75
C VAL A 36 -8.10 -1.09 -2.25
N CYS A 37 -8.26 -1.85 -3.33
CA CYS A 37 -9.59 -2.20 -3.82
C CYS A 37 -10.32 -3.11 -2.83
N ASP A 38 -11.65 -3.11 -2.88
CA ASP A 38 -12.48 -3.83 -1.90
C ASP A 38 -12.24 -5.35 -1.93
N GLU A 39 -11.95 -5.92 -3.10
CA GLU A 39 -11.63 -7.33 -3.23
C GLU A 39 -10.31 -7.71 -2.53
N CYS A 40 -9.27 -6.87 -2.64
CA CYS A 40 -8.00 -7.09 -1.95
C CYS A 40 -8.12 -6.91 -0.43
N ASN A 41 -9.18 -6.26 0.04
CA ASN A 41 -9.47 -6.05 1.45
C ASN A 41 -10.63 -6.93 1.98
N TYR A 42 -10.96 -8.01 1.28
CA TYR A 42 -12.05 -8.91 1.68
C TYR A 42 -11.56 -10.17 2.41
N GLY A 43 -12.30 -10.58 3.45
CA GLY A 43 -12.08 -11.85 4.14
C GLY A 43 -10.70 -11.97 4.80
N SER A 44 -9.99 -13.08 4.55
CA SER A 44 -8.68 -13.38 5.15
C SER A 44 -7.55 -12.43 4.72
N PHE A 45 -7.76 -11.67 3.63
CA PHE A 45 -6.83 -10.66 3.13
C PHE A 45 -7.01 -9.28 3.78
N GLN A 46 -8.10 -9.08 4.53
CA GLN A 46 -8.34 -7.82 5.23
C GLN A 46 -7.20 -7.51 6.20
N GLY A 47 -6.69 -6.28 6.14
CA GLY A 47 -5.62 -5.80 7.01
C GLY A 47 -4.27 -6.51 6.82
N ARG A 48 -4.07 -7.25 5.73
CA ARG A 48 -2.78 -7.87 5.40
C ARG A 48 -1.80 -6.87 4.81
N CYS A 49 -0.52 -7.19 4.93
CA CYS A 49 0.56 -6.44 4.31
C CYS A 49 0.42 -6.44 2.80
N VAL A 50 0.34 -5.25 2.18
CA VAL A 50 0.18 -5.11 0.73
C VAL A 50 1.39 -5.56 -0.09
N ILE A 51 2.57 -5.72 0.54
CA ILE A 51 3.80 -6.18 -0.11
C ILE A 51 3.93 -7.71 -0.06
N CYS A 52 3.62 -8.34 1.08
CA CYS A 52 3.95 -9.76 1.32
C CYS A 52 2.84 -10.62 1.94
N GLY A 53 1.67 -10.04 2.27
CA GLY A 53 0.55 -10.78 2.87
C GLY A 53 0.68 -11.10 4.37
N GLY A 54 1.73 -10.62 5.04
CA GLY A 54 1.89 -10.72 6.49
C GLY A 54 0.80 -9.96 7.29
N VAL A 55 0.81 -10.07 8.61
CA VAL A 55 -0.13 -9.33 9.48
C VAL A 55 0.22 -7.84 9.43
N GLY A 56 -0.71 -7.00 8.98
CA GLY A 56 -0.52 -5.56 8.89
C GLY A 56 -0.58 -4.89 10.26
N ILE A 57 0.39 -4.02 10.55
CA ILE A 57 0.51 -3.28 11.81
C ILE A 57 0.48 -1.77 11.58
N SER A 58 1.06 -1.29 10.48
CA SER A 58 1.14 0.13 10.13
C SER A 58 0.42 0.42 8.80
N ASP A 59 0.18 1.70 8.53
CA ASP A 59 -0.43 2.14 7.27
C ASP A 59 0.63 2.24 6.17
N ALA A 60 0.24 1.87 4.95
CA ALA A 60 1.10 1.87 3.78
C ALA A 60 1.10 3.23 3.07
N TYR A 61 2.26 3.65 2.57
CA TYR A 61 2.42 4.92 1.85
C TYR A 61 3.18 4.72 0.53
N TYR A 62 2.86 5.57 -0.45
CA TYR A 62 3.71 5.86 -1.59
C TYR A 62 4.76 6.90 -1.20
N CYS A 63 6.00 6.72 -1.63
CA CYS A 63 7.03 7.76 -1.46
C CYS A 63 6.75 8.95 -2.39
N LYS A 64 7.30 10.11 -2.04
CA LYS A 64 7.13 11.37 -2.77
C LYS A 64 7.52 11.27 -4.25
N GLU A 65 8.54 10.50 -4.57
CA GLU A 65 8.97 10.30 -5.96
C GLU A 65 7.93 9.51 -6.77
N CYS A 66 7.35 8.46 -6.19
CA CYS A 66 6.29 7.68 -6.84
C CYS A 66 5.03 8.53 -7.04
N THR A 67 4.66 9.35 -6.06
CA THR A 67 3.57 10.32 -6.19
C THR A 67 3.82 11.34 -7.28
N GLN A 68 5.04 11.87 -7.40
CA GLN A 68 5.40 12.83 -8.45
C GLN A 68 5.36 12.23 -9.86
N GLN A 69 5.65 10.93 -9.97
CA GLN A 69 5.49 10.16 -11.21
C GLN A 69 4.05 9.65 -11.41
N GLU A 70 3.10 10.08 -10.56
CA GLU A 70 1.69 9.70 -10.59
C GLU A 70 1.41 8.19 -10.48
N LYS A 71 2.36 7.40 -9.96
CA LYS A 71 2.22 5.94 -9.80
C LYS A 71 1.16 5.54 -8.77
N ASP A 72 0.79 6.47 -7.90
CA ASP A 72 -0.31 6.31 -6.94
C ASP A 72 -1.70 6.39 -7.59
N ARG A 73 -1.78 6.68 -8.90
CA ARG A 73 -3.03 6.77 -9.66
C ARG A 73 -3.31 5.56 -10.57
N ASP A 74 -2.39 4.61 -10.65
CA ASP A 74 -2.50 3.43 -11.51
C ASP A 74 -3.57 2.42 -11.06
N GLY A 75 -4.01 2.51 -9.80
CA GLY A 75 -4.91 1.56 -9.14
C GLY A 75 -4.23 0.50 -8.28
#